data_AF-A0A6M1ZLM4-F1
#
_entry.id   AF-A0A6M1ZLM4-F1
#
_cell.length_a   1.000
_cell.length_b   1.000
_cell.length_c   1.000
_cell.angle_alpha   90.00
_cell.angle_beta   90.00
_cell.angle_gamma   90.00
#
_symmetry.space_group_name_H-M   'P 1'
#
loop_
_entity.id
_entity.type
_entity.pdbx_description
1 polymer ?
#
loop_
_entity_poly.entity_id
_entity_poly.type
_entity_poly.pdbx_seq_one_letter_code
_entity_poly.pdbx_strand_id
1 'polypeptide(L)'
;EFCPHVTLSRGTFVPKEWEKSFTPLPTMVTDIHLFESLGFSKYRSLWKYSIKPPFEELEHTGDIAFIVRGESLLQLFQHAQIALAFPFAPILPYLSQKQSFDSLDEIVMELNTIVSHADQEIGVPYKAVSFHGKIEQEEDHIMRWEMIIDV
;
A
#
# COMPACT_ATOMS: atom_id res chain seq x y z
N GLU A 1 -22.82 -5.75 15.85
CA GLU A 1 -21.94 -5.07 14.87
C GLU A 1 -20.92 -6.06 14.34
N PHE A 2 -20.49 -5.88 13.09
CA PHE A 2 -19.38 -6.63 12.51
C PHE A 2 -18.09 -5.83 12.76
N CYS A 3 -17.11 -6.42 13.45
CA CYS A 3 -15.82 -5.80 13.75
C CYS A 3 -14.71 -6.63 13.08
N PRO A 4 -14.36 -6.32 11.81
CA PRO A 4 -13.28 -7.01 11.11
C PRO A 4 -11.96 -6.72 11.82
N HIS A 5 -11.21 -7.76 12.16
CA HIS A 5 -9.92 -7.67 12.84
C HIS A 5 -9.01 -8.83 12.43
N VAL A 6 -7.70 -8.65 12.58
CA VAL A 6 -6.70 -9.69 12.37
C VAL A 6 -6.22 -10.20 13.73
N THR A 7 -6.37 -11.49 13.98
CA THR A 7 -5.84 -12.12 15.21
C THR A 7 -4.37 -12.47 15.02
N LEU A 8 -3.46 -11.74 15.66
CA LEU A 8 -2.01 -12.01 15.61
C LEU A 8 -1.55 -13.08 16.62
N SER A 9 -2.18 -13.12 17.79
CA SER A 9 -1.90 -14.10 18.85
C SER A 9 -3.17 -14.42 19.64
N ARG A 10 -3.24 -15.64 20.18
CA ARG A 10 -4.29 -16.09 21.11
C ARG A 10 -3.76 -16.36 22.53
N GLY A 11 -2.52 -15.94 22.81
CA GLY A 11 -1.92 -16.01 24.14
C GLY A 11 -2.47 -14.93 25.08
N THR A 12 -1.91 -14.85 26.30
CA THR A 12 -2.30 -13.82 27.28
C THR A 12 -1.99 -12.43 26.73
N PHE A 13 -3.03 -11.59 26.60
CA PHE A 13 -2.90 -10.20 26.16
C PHE A 13 -2.36 -9.34 27.31
N VAL A 14 -1.20 -8.68 27.09
CA VAL A 14 -0.57 -7.76 28.06
C VAL A 14 -0.61 -6.34 27.45
N PRO A 15 -1.66 -5.54 27.73
CA PRO A 15 -1.93 -4.31 26.97
C PRO A 15 -0.73 -3.36 26.87
N LYS A 16 -0.08 -3.09 28.01
CA LYS A 16 1.04 -2.13 28.08
C LYS A 16 2.28 -2.54 27.29
N GLU A 17 2.49 -3.83 27.08
CA GLU A 17 3.61 -4.33 26.28
C GLU A 17 3.27 -4.26 24.79
N TRP A 18 2.04 -4.64 24.44
CA TRP A 18 1.56 -4.63 23.06
C TRP A 18 1.41 -3.21 22.50
N GLU A 19 0.89 -2.27 23.29
CA GLU A 19 0.78 -0.86 22.89
C GLU A 19 2.14 -0.24 22.53
N LYS A 20 3.22 -0.66 23.19
CA LYS A 20 4.58 -0.16 22.91
C LYS A 20 5.21 -0.78 21.67
N SER A 21 4.75 -1.96 21.26
CA SER A 21 5.33 -2.74 20.17
C SER A 21 4.54 -2.65 18.87
N PHE A 22 3.35 -2.06 18.89
CA PHE A 22 2.52 -1.96 17.70
C PHE A 22 2.86 -0.69 16.91
N THR A 23 3.43 -0.88 15.73
CA THR A 23 3.55 0.17 14.71
C THR A 23 2.50 -0.08 13.62
N PRO A 24 1.87 0.96 13.06
CA PRO A 24 1.04 0.80 11.87
C PRO A 24 1.83 0.10 10.76
N LEU A 25 1.19 -0.85 10.08
CA LEU A 25 1.75 -1.56 8.94
C LEU A 25 0.85 -1.33 7.74
N PRO A 26 1.42 -1.12 6.54
CA PRO A 26 0.62 -1.04 5.34
C PRO A 26 0.04 -2.43 5.04
N THR A 27 -1.22 -2.49 4.66
CA THR A 27 -1.90 -3.75 4.34
C THR A 27 -2.61 -3.63 3.00
N MET A 28 -2.55 -4.70 2.20
CA MET A 28 -3.33 -4.83 0.98
C MET A 28 -4.03 -6.19 0.95
N VAL A 29 -5.13 -6.26 0.20
CA VAL A 29 -5.86 -7.51 -0.02
C VAL A 29 -5.53 -8.03 -1.41
N THR A 30 -4.99 -9.24 -1.49
CA THR A 30 -4.65 -9.91 -2.75
C THR A 30 -5.61 -11.03 -3.10
N ASP A 31 -6.17 -11.71 -2.10
CA ASP A 31 -6.97 -12.90 -2.32
C ASP A 31 -8.11 -12.99 -1.30
N ILE A 32 -9.27 -13.43 -1.78
CA ILE A 32 -10.40 -13.83 -0.94
C ILE A 32 -10.45 -15.35 -0.92
N HIS A 33 -10.47 -15.91 0.28
CA HIS A 33 -10.55 -17.35 0.48
C HIS A 33 -11.84 -17.72 1.21
N LEU A 34 -12.47 -18.81 0.77
CA LEU A 34 -13.47 -19.52 1.55
C LEU A 34 -12.78 -20.67 2.28
N PHE A 35 -12.84 -20.67 3.60
CA PHE A 35 -12.22 -21.70 4.44
C PHE A 35 -13.26 -22.55 5.17
N GLU A 36 -12.97 -23.85 5.28
CA GLU A 36 -13.55 -24.73 6.28
C GLU A 36 -12.68 -24.72 7.53
N SER A 37 -13.30 -24.59 8.71
CA SER A 37 -12.59 -24.74 9.99
C SER A 37 -12.55 -26.21 10.41
N LEU A 38 -11.34 -26.73 10.65
CA LEU A 38 -11.11 -28.10 11.10
C LEU A 38 -10.88 -28.18 12.62
N GLY A 39 -11.14 -27.09 13.36
CA GLY A 39 -10.80 -26.96 14.78
C GLY A 39 -9.31 -26.64 15.01
N PHE A 40 -8.96 -26.26 16.24
CA PHE A 40 -7.57 -26.01 16.67
C PHE A 40 -6.77 -25.06 15.75
N SER A 41 -7.40 -23.98 15.27
CA SER A 41 -6.81 -23.01 14.33
C SER A 41 -6.34 -23.63 13.00
N LYS A 42 -6.85 -24.80 12.64
CA LYS A 42 -6.61 -25.42 11.34
C LYS A 42 -7.74 -25.04 10.39
N TYR A 43 -7.37 -24.61 9.19
CA TYR A 43 -8.28 -24.18 8.15
C TYR A 43 -7.92 -24.89 6.85
N ARG A 44 -8.95 -25.31 6.09
CA ARG A 44 -8.79 -25.88 4.75
C ARG A 44 -9.43 -24.94 3.74
N SER A 45 -8.65 -24.47 2.76
CA SER A 45 -9.18 -23.62 1.69
C SER A 45 -10.13 -24.47 0.83
N LEU A 46 -11.39 -24.05 0.72
CA LEU A 46 -12.39 -24.65 -0.16
C LEU A 46 -12.41 -23.97 -1.53
N TRP A 47 -12.18 -22.65 -1.52
CA TRP A 47 -12.20 -21.82 -2.72
C TRP A 47 -11.30 -20.62 -2.52
N LYS A 48 -10.79 -20.09 -3.63
CA LYS A 48 -9.89 -18.94 -3.69
C LYS A 48 -10.30 -18.06 -4.88
N TYR A 49 -10.31 -16.76 -4.66
CA TYR A 49 -10.44 -15.75 -5.70
C TYR A 49 -9.34 -14.73 -5.57
N SER A 50 -8.51 -14.63 -6.60
CA SER A 50 -7.44 -13.66 -6.68
C SER A 50 -7.99 -12.32 -7.15
N ILE A 51 -7.68 -11.29 -6.38
CA ILE A 51 -7.95 -9.90 -6.69
C ILE A 51 -6.68 -9.35 -7.36
N LYS A 52 -6.87 -8.55 -8.41
CA LYS A 52 -5.76 -7.82 -9.03
C LYS A 52 -5.17 -6.85 -7.99
N PRO A 53 -3.89 -6.98 -7.63
CA PRO A 53 -3.33 -6.16 -6.57
C PRO A 53 -3.30 -4.68 -6.97
N PRO A 54 -3.49 -3.77 -5.99
CA PRO A 54 -3.50 -2.33 -6.22
C PRO A 54 -2.16 -1.81 -6.73
N PHE A 55 -1.07 -2.50 -6.38
CA PHE A 55 0.25 -2.27 -6.93
C PHE A 55 1.11 -3.54 -6.85
N GLU A 56 2.15 -3.60 -7.67
CA GLU A 56 3.16 -4.67 -7.70
C GLU A 56 4.54 -4.04 -7.90
N GLU A 57 5.53 -4.50 -7.13
CA GLU A 57 6.92 -4.09 -7.31
C GLU A 57 7.48 -4.68 -8.61
N LEU A 58 8.23 -3.86 -9.34
CA LEU A 58 8.96 -4.24 -10.55
C LEU A 58 10.45 -4.28 -10.25
N GLU A 59 11.15 -5.27 -10.83
CA GLU A 59 12.61 -5.26 -10.83
C GLU A 59 13.11 -4.08 -11.68
N HIS A 60 13.73 -3.09 -11.03
CA HIS A 60 14.41 -1.98 -11.68
C HIS A 60 15.85 -1.91 -11.16
N THR A 61 16.82 -1.74 -12.06
CA THR A 61 18.24 -1.69 -11.68
C THR A 61 18.56 -0.35 -11.04
N GLY A 62 18.59 -0.30 -9.71
CA GLY A 62 19.04 0.86 -8.94
C GLY A 62 17.95 1.82 -8.45
N ASP A 63 16.69 1.57 -8.80
CA ASP A 63 15.53 2.33 -8.33
C ASP A 63 14.46 1.36 -7.82
N ILE A 64 13.47 1.86 -7.08
CA ILE A 64 12.27 1.09 -6.77
C ILE A 64 11.19 1.48 -7.77
N ALA A 65 10.61 0.50 -8.47
CA ALA A 65 9.51 0.75 -9.39
C ALA A 65 8.28 -0.07 -8.97
N PHE A 66 7.11 0.51 -9.14
CA PHE A 66 5.84 -0.15 -8.92
C PHE A 66 4.92 0.03 -10.13
N ILE A 67 4.22 -1.02 -10.51
CA ILE A 67 2.98 -0.86 -11.25
C ILE A 67 1.91 -0.50 -10.23
N VAL A 68 1.27 0.66 -10.37
CA VAL A 68 0.13 1.09 -9.56
C VAL A 68 -1.13 1.08 -10.42
N ARG A 69 -2.24 0.59 -9.88
CA ARG A 69 -3.51 0.41 -10.60
C ARG A 69 -4.65 1.16 -9.92
N GLY A 70 -5.66 1.63 -10.65
CA GLY A 70 -6.83 2.25 -10.06
C GLY A 70 -7.90 2.61 -11.08
N GLU A 71 -9.15 2.76 -10.64
CA GLU A 71 -10.30 3.16 -11.44
C GLU A 71 -10.43 4.69 -11.55
N SER A 72 -9.71 5.44 -10.71
CA SER A 72 -9.69 6.90 -10.70
C SER A 72 -8.30 7.44 -10.30
N LEU A 73 -8.04 8.71 -10.59
CA LEU A 73 -6.79 9.38 -10.17
C LEU A 73 -6.64 9.37 -8.65
N LEU A 74 -7.74 9.54 -7.92
CA LEU A 74 -7.76 9.42 -6.46
C LEU A 74 -7.33 8.01 -6.02
N GLN A 75 -7.88 6.96 -6.65
CA GLN A 75 -7.52 5.60 -6.29
C GLN A 75 -6.07 5.26 -6.66
N LEU A 76 -5.58 5.74 -7.81
CA LEU A 76 -4.16 5.64 -8.18
C LEU A 76 -3.28 6.29 -7.10
N PHE A 77 -3.61 7.49 -6.66
CA PHE A 77 -2.89 8.17 -5.57
C PHE A 77 -2.94 7.37 -4.27
N GLN A 78 -4.11 6.87 -3.87
CA GLN A 78 -4.28 6.06 -2.66
C GLN A 78 -3.44 4.78 -2.70
N HIS A 79 -3.39 4.12 -3.84
CA HIS A 79 -2.58 2.91 -4.00
C HIS A 79 -1.09 3.24 -4.07
N ALA A 80 -0.68 4.33 -4.73
CA ALA A 80 0.70 4.79 -4.82
C ALA A 80 1.28 5.16 -3.45
N GLN A 81 0.53 5.87 -2.61
CA GLN A 81 1.01 6.24 -1.28
C GLN A 81 1.14 5.03 -0.35
N ILE A 82 0.31 4.01 -0.53
CA ILE A 82 0.46 2.73 0.18
C ILE A 82 1.68 1.97 -0.37
N ALA A 83 1.90 1.95 -1.69
CA ALA A 83 3.10 1.36 -2.27
C ALA A 83 4.39 1.99 -1.70
N LEU A 84 4.43 3.31 -1.53
CA LEU A 84 5.53 4.00 -0.83
C LEU A 84 5.73 3.53 0.62
N ALA A 85 4.67 3.12 1.32
CA ALA A 85 4.79 2.66 2.69
C ALA A 85 5.30 1.21 2.81
N PHE A 86 5.23 0.40 1.75
CA PHE A 86 5.65 -1.00 1.82
C PHE A 86 7.15 -1.20 2.10
N PRO A 87 8.08 -0.50 1.42
CA PRO A 87 9.50 -0.58 1.75
C PRO A 87 9.85 0.16 3.05
N PHE A 88 9.04 1.15 3.46
CA PHE A 88 9.30 1.99 4.62
C PHE A 88 8.02 2.38 5.37
N ALA A 89 7.49 1.43 6.15
CA ALA A 89 6.25 1.61 6.93
C ALA A 89 6.21 2.86 7.84
N PRO A 90 7.33 3.38 8.40
CA PRO A 90 7.31 4.61 9.19
C PRO A 90 6.77 5.85 8.46
N ILE A 91 6.64 5.83 7.12
CA ILE A 91 6.03 6.94 6.36
C ILE A 91 4.51 7.05 6.54
N LEU A 92 3.84 6.01 7.08
CA LEU A 92 2.37 5.96 7.20
C LEU A 92 1.71 7.19 7.87
N PRO A 93 2.26 7.79 8.94
CA PRO A 93 1.66 8.99 9.55
C PRO A 93 1.68 10.23 8.66
N TYR A 94 2.51 10.24 7.60
CA TYR A 94 2.70 11.36 6.69
C TYR A 94 1.81 11.28 5.45
N LEU A 95 1.05 10.20 5.28
CA LEU A 95 0.17 10.00 4.12
C LEU A 95 -0.89 11.10 4.03
N SER A 96 -1.14 11.58 2.82
CA SER A 96 -2.07 12.68 2.58
C SER A 96 -3.51 12.19 2.43
N GLN A 97 -4.43 13.00 2.94
CA GLN A 97 -5.88 12.79 2.84
C GLN A 97 -6.51 13.58 1.69
N LYS A 98 -5.71 14.11 0.75
CA LYS A 98 -6.20 14.83 -0.41
C LYS A 98 -7.19 13.97 -1.20
N GLN A 99 -8.34 14.56 -1.54
CA GLN A 99 -9.51 13.84 -2.05
C GLN A 99 -9.71 13.96 -3.58
N SER A 100 -8.92 14.79 -4.26
CA SER A 100 -9.08 15.03 -5.70
C SER A 100 -7.77 15.43 -6.35
N PHE A 101 -7.63 15.02 -7.61
CA PHE A 101 -6.48 15.28 -8.46
C PHE A 101 -6.98 15.48 -9.88
N ASP A 102 -6.44 16.47 -10.58
CA ASP A 102 -6.81 16.76 -11.96
C ASP A 102 -5.83 16.12 -12.97
N SER A 103 -4.65 15.70 -12.51
CA SER A 103 -3.61 15.11 -13.36
C SER A 103 -2.67 14.17 -12.60
N LEU A 104 -1.92 13.35 -13.35
CA LEU A 104 -0.84 12.54 -12.79
C LEU A 104 0.27 13.41 -12.15
N ASP A 105 0.58 14.57 -12.74
CA ASP A 105 1.62 15.46 -12.22
C ASP A 105 1.25 15.96 -10.81
N GLU A 106 -0.03 16.23 -10.55
CA GLU A 106 -0.50 16.58 -9.21
C GLU A 106 -0.36 15.44 -8.20
N ILE A 107 -0.55 14.19 -8.64
CA ILE A 107 -0.30 13.00 -7.82
C ILE A 107 1.19 12.94 -7.47
N VAL A 108 2.08 13.08 -8.46
CA VAL A 108 3.53 13.02 -8.24
C VAL A 108 4.01 14.17 -7.35
N MET A 109 3.47 15.39 -7.49
CA MET A 109 3.78 16.52 -6.61
C MET A 109 3.36 16.24 -5.15
N GLU A 110 2.17 15.66 -4.95
CA GLU A 110 1.67 15.32 -3.61
C GLU A 110 2.53 14.21 -2.97
N LEU A 111 2.87 13.16 -3.72
CA LEU A 111 3.72 12.07 -3.23
C LEU A 111 5.11 12.60 -2.83
N ASN A 112 5.71 13.49 -3.64
CA ASN A 112 6.98 14.14 -3.29
C ASN A 112 6.85 15.06 -2.07
N THR A 113 5.69 15.69 -1.86
CA THR A 113 5.42 16.48 -0.65
C THR A 113 5.42 15.59 0.58
N ILE A 114 4.78 14.41 0.51
CA ILE A 114 4.80 13.40 1.58
C ILE A 114 6.23 12.94 1.87
N VAL A 115 6.98 12.54 0.83
CA VAL A 115 8.37 12.09 0.95
C VAL A 115 9.25 13.16 1.58
N SER A 116 9.17 14.40 1.10
CA SER A 116 9.98 15.52 1.61
C SER A 116 9.66 15.84 3.07
N HIS A 117 8.37 15.80 3.44
CA HIS A 117 7.95 16.05 4.82
C HIS A 117 8.42 14.95 5.76
N ALA A 118 8.26 13.68 5.37
CA ALA A 118 8.74 12.54 6.14
C ALA A 118 10.27 12.52 6.26
N ASP A 119 11.00 12.88 5.20
CA ASP A 119 12.47 12.91 5.21
C ASP A 119 13.01 13.88 6.26
N GLN A 120 12.41 15.07 6.35
CA GLN A 120 12.79 16.10 7.31
C GLN A 120 12.62 15.66 8.77
N GLU A 121 11.66 14.78 9.06
CA GLU A 121 11.34 14.37 10.43
C GLU A 121 12.00 13.05 10.85
N ILE A 122 11.96 12.03 9.98
CA ILE A 122 12.38 10.67 10.33
C ILE A 122 13.51 10.14 9.45
N GLY A 123 13.85 10.84 8.36
CA GLY A 123 14.73 10.35 7.30
C GLY A 123 14.07 9.22 6.51
N VAL A 124 13.95 9.39 5.19
CA VAL A 124 13.36 8.37 4.32
C VAL A 124 14.39 7.82 3.34
N PRO A 125 14.27 6.56 2.89
CA PRO A 125 15.21 5.98 1.92
C PRO A 125 14.88 6.38 0.47
N TYR A 126 14.09 7.43 0.26
CA TYR A 126 13.61 7.88 -1.05
C TYR A 126 14.13 9.28 -1.32
N LYS A 127 14.69 9.54 -2.50
CA LYS A 127 15.00 10.89 -2.96
C LYS A 127 13.78 11.60 -3.52
N ALA A 128 13.05 10.92 -4.41
CA ALA A 128 11.89 11.49 -5.09
C ALA A 128 11.05 10.43 -5.82
N VAL A 129 9.76 10.72 -6.00
CA VAL A 129 8.92 10.05 -7.00
C VAL A 129 9.09 10.76 -8.34
N SER A 130 9.40 9.98 -9.37
CA SER A 130 9.69 10.46 -10.71
C SER A 130 8.44 10.95 -11.45
N PHE A 131 8.58 12.03 -12.24
CA PHE A 131 7.57 12.45 -13.22
C PHE A 131 7.62 11.62 -14.51
N HIS A 132 8.52 10.64 -14.59
CA HIS A 132 8.55 9.70 -15.70
C HIS A 132 7.43 8.68 -15.53
N GLY A 133 6.68 8.45 -16.60
CA GLY A 133 5.55 7.55 -16.62
C GLY A 133 4.34 8.18 -17.28
N LYS A 134 3.39 7.34 -17.65
CA LYS A 134 2.11 7.75 -18.23
C LYS A 134 1.05 6.84 -17.64
N ILE A 135 -0.18 7.36 -17.58
CA ILE A 135 -1.33 6.51 -17.31
C ILE A 135 -1.66 5.76 -18.59
N GLU A 136 -1.66 4.44 -18.50
CA GLU A 136 -2.15 3.51 -19.52
C GLU A 136 -3.48 2.93 -19.08
N GLN A 137 -4.33 2.56 -20.02
CA GLN A 137 -5.59 1.88 -19.72
C GLN A 137 -5.45 0.39 -20.04
N GLU A 138 -5.77 -0.46 -19.06
CA GLU A 138 -5.81 -1.91 -19.23
C GLU A 138 -7.16 -2.36 -19.84
N GLU A 139 -7.23 -3.61 -20.29
CA GLU A 139 -8.41 -4.17 -20.99
C GLU A 139 -9.71 -4.16 -20.15
N ASP A 140 -9.58 -4.15 -18.83
CA ASP A 140 -10.66 -4.12 -17.84
C ASP A 140 -11.07 -2.70 -17.43
N HIS A 141 -10.67 -1.68 -18.20
CA HIS A 141 -10.88 -0.26 -17.92
C HIS A 141 -10.15 0.27 -16.69
N ILE A 142 -9.25 -0.52 -16.08
CA ILE A 142 -8.40 -0.08 -14.98
C ILE A 142 -7.27 0.79 -15.52
N MET A 143 -6.98 1.89 -14.84
CA MET A 143 -5.79 2.70 -15.13
C MET A 143 -4.57 2.07 -14.49
N ARG A 144 -3.46 2.07 -15.22
CA ARG A 144 -2.16 1.57 -14.81
C ARG A 144 -1.15 2.70 -14.93
N TRP A 145 -0.30 2.86 -13.91
CA TRP A 145 0.80 3.80 -13.91
C TRP A 145 2.06 3.09 -13.40
N GLU A 146 3.16 3.22 -14.14
CA GLU A 146 4.49 2.84 -13.66
C GLU A 146 5.07 3.97 -12.82
N MET A 147 5.03 3.80 -11.50
CA MET A 147 5.60 4.72 -10.52
C MET A 147 7.05 4.34 -10.27
N ILE A 148 7.97 5.27 -10.52
CA ILE A 148 9.41 5.08 -10.28
C ILE A 148 9.84 5.96 -9.10
N ILE A 149 10.58 5.40 -8.16
CA ILE A 149 11.07 6.05 -6.94
C ILE A 149 12.60 5.98 -6.94
N ASP A 150 13.24 7.14 -6.95
CA ASP A 150 14.69 7.28 -6.78
C ASP A 150 15.03 7.04 -5.30
N VAL A 151 16.05 6.23 -5.02
CA VAL A 151 16.51 5.81 -3.67
C VAL A 151 17.91 6.30 -3.34
#